data_AF-A0A7M7T102-F1
#
_entry.id   AF-A0A7M7T102-F1
#
_cell.length_a   1.000
_cell.length_b   1.000
_cell.length_c   1.000
_cell.angle_alpha   90.00
_cell.angle_beta   90.00
_cell.angle_gamma   90.00
#
_symmetry.space_group_name_H-M   'P 1'
#
loop_
_entity.id
_entity.type
_entity.pdbx_description
1 polymer ?
#
loop_
_entity_poly.entity_id
_entity_poly.type
_entity_poly.pdbx_seq_one_letter_code
_entity_poly.pdbx_strand_id
1 'polypeptide(L)'
;MVSIPVYATSSLVLSGNSIPDTLVITEDSNATDEKGPLMTHVIRLQNNGPSFIGPSSIEILWPIRLQDGKTLMNVTGVTMDTGMPCTFTPRINRDSSKQNNVTTFIDDVSNSTIYTLWADCASLPECVAIRCPLASLATGADSAILISVQSRLWHDTVFAEDASFLHFIEILSSASVTVNGTVYPGIPYSPHPTATPLEIQTEVRVQYEKQRTIIKTTPIWIYIVSSLGGLLILIIFIAILYKVKFFQRKQISQEQRELLTERRKSVRRSKAEAPSPDDMEVSPLQRDGSVAGLIQE
;
A
#
# COMPACT_ATOMS: atom_id res chain seq x y z
N MET A 1 -21.25 71.52 0.13
CA MET A 1 -20.18 70.59 -0.33
C MET A 1 -20.83 69.25 -0.63
N VAL A 2 -20.46 68.59 -1.73
CA VAL A 2 -20.87 67.21 -2.02
C VAL A 2 -19.71 66.31 -1.60
N SER A 3 -19.98 65.28 -0.80
CA SER A 3 -19.01 64.25 -0.44
C SER A 3 -19.35 62.98 -1.20
N ILE A 4 -18.41 62.43 -1.95
CA ILE A 4 -18.57 61.16 -2.67
C ILE A 4 -17.80 60.09 -1.89
N PRO A 5 -18.46 59.04 -1.37
CA PRO A 5 -17.78 58.00 -0.61
C PRO A 5 -16.91 57.14 -1.54
N VAL A 6 -15.69 56.85 -1.10
CA VAL A 6 -14.72 56.00 -1.80
C VAL A 6 -14.55 54.70 -1.04
N TYR A 7 -14.53 53.58 -1.77
CA TYR A 7 -14.38 52.23 -1.22
C TYR A 7 -13.27 51.49 -1.97
N ALA A 8 -12.48 50.68 -1.26
CA ALA A 8 -11.56 49.76 -1.89
C ALA A 8 -12.30 48.45 -2.21
N THR A 9 -12.27 48.04 -3.47
CA THR A 9 -12.92 46.81 -3.95
C THR A 9 -11.88 45.82 -4.49
N SER A 10 -12.12 44.53 -4.26
CA SER A 10 -11.32 43.45 -4.83
C SER A 10 -12.19 42.40 -5.50
N SER A 11 -11.59 41.60 -6.39
CA SER A 11 -12.20 40.42 -7.00
C SER A 11 -11.20 39.29 -6.82
N LEU A 12 -11.40 38.52 -5.75
CA LEU A 12 -10.56 37.38 -5.43
C LEU A 12 -11.02 36.16 -6.22
N VAL A 13 -10.07 35.51 -6.88
CA VAL A 13 -10.23 34.19 -7.46
C VAL A 13 -9.36 33.23 -6.69
N LEU A 14 -10.00 32.26 -6.04
CA LEU A 14 -9.34 31.12 -5.45
C LEU A 14 -9.51 29.93 -6.41
N SER A 15 -8.44 29.18 -6.62
CA SER A 15 -8.43 27.99 -7.48
C SER A 15 -7.46 26.97 -6.89
N GLY A 16 -7.64 25.69 -7.19
CA GLY A 16 -6.72 24.68 -6.71
C GLY A 16 -6.92 23.35 -7.38
N ASN A 17 -5.90 22.51 -7.30
CA ASN A 17 -5.88 21.17 -7.88
C ASN A 17 -5.00 20.25 -7.03
N SER A 18 -5.30 18.95 -7.11
CA SER A 18 -4.54 17.91 -6.43
C SER A 18 -3.58 17.24 -7.40
N ILE A 19 -2.43 16.79 -6.90
CA ILE A 19 -1.39 16.10 -7.67
C ILE A 19 -0.92 14.87 -6.87
N PRO A 20 -1.24 13.63 -7.31
CA PRO A 20 -2.18 13.31 -8.39
C PRO A 20 -3.62 13.71 -8.03
N ASP A 21 -4.47 13.86 -9.04
CA ASP A 21 -5.92 14.01 -8.93
C ASP A 21 -6.60 12.64 -8.73
N THR A 22 -6.11 11.62 -9.43
CA THR A 22 -6.52 10.23 -9.32
C THR A 22 -5.35 9.35 -8.88
N LEU A 23 -5.54 8.59 -7.82
CA LEU A 23 -4.59 7.58 -7.34
C LEU A 23 -5.18 6.18 -7.56
N VAL A 24 -4.52 5.34 -8.36
CA VAL A 24 -4.93 3.93 -8.54
C VAL A 24 -4.13 3.04 -7.59
N ILE A 25 -4.84 2.20 -6.83
CA ILE A 25 -4.27 1.29 -5.84
C ILE A 25 -4.42 -0.15 -6.32
N THR A 26 -3.30 -0.87 -6.35
CA THR A 26 -3.17 -2.27 -6.74
C THR A 26 -2.61 -3.11 -5.60
N GLU A 27 -2.73 -4.45 -5.67
CA GLU A 27 -2.15 -5.34 -4.65
C GLU A 27 -0.62 -5.14 -4.52
N ASP A 28 0.10 -4.95 -5.64
CA ASP A 28 1.54 -4.66 -5.64
C ASP A 28 1.90 -3.37 -4.89
N SER A 29 1.03 -2.35 -4.95
CA SER A 29 1.29 -1.04 -4.31
C SER A 29 1.26 -1.09 -2.78
N ASN A 30 0.64 -2.13 -2.20
CA ASN A 30 0.65 -2.40 -0.76
C ASN A 30 2.09 -2.69 -0.26
N ALA A 31 2.93 -3.32 -1.10
CA ALA A 31 4.25 -3.80 -0.72
C ALA A 31 5.37 -2.73 -0.83
N THR A 32 5.13 -1.58 -1.46
CA THR A 32 6.21 -0.68 -1.92
C THR A 32 6.49 0.55 -1.05
N ASP A 33 5.54 1.04 -0.24
CA ASP A 33 5.75 2.21 0.62
C ASP A 33 4.98 2.09 1.94
N GLU A 34 5.70 1.72 3.01
CA GLU A 34 5.21 1.63 4.40
C GLU A 34 4.56 2.94 4.89
N LYS A 35 4.89 4.10 4.28
CA LYS A 35 4.37 5.41 4.66
C LYS A 35 3.19 5.88 3.82
N GLY A 36 2.72 5.03 2.89
CA GLY A 36 1.58 5.29 2.02
C GLY A 36 1.79 6.41 0.99
N PRO A 37 0.94 6.47 -0.05
CA PRO A 37 1.18 7.32 -1.21
C PRO A 37 1.16 8.82 -0.89
N LEU A 38 2.06 9.56 -1.54
CA LEU A 38 2.22 11.02 -1.42
C LEU A 38 1.25 11.74 -2.37
N MET A 39 0.62 12.80 -1.89
CA MET A 39 -0.13 13.75 -2.70
C MET A 39 0.29 15.19 -2.37
N THR A 40 -0.04 16.13 -3.25
CA THR A 40 0.17 17.57 -3.02
C THR A 40 -1.00 18.35 -3.61
N HIS A 41 -1.66 19.17 -2.78
CA HIS A 41 -2.69 20.08 -3.24
C HIS A 41 -2.06 21.46 -3.43
N VAL A 42 -2.20 22.01 -4.64
CA VAL A 42 -1.73 23.33 -5.01
C VAL A 42 -2.93 24.26 -5.07
N ILE A 43 -2.88 25.33 -4.28
CA ILE A 43 -3.94 26.33 -4.15
C ILE A 43 -3.38 27.67 -4.61
N ARG A 44 -4.06 28.33 -5.54
CA ARG A 44 -3.68 29.61 -6.11
C ARG A 44 -4.72 30.67 -5.76
N LEU A 45 -4.30 31.72 -5.05
CA LEU A 45 -5.08 32.93 -4.81
C LEU A 45 -4.62 34.05 -5.75
N GLN A 46 -5.56 34.69 -6.44
CA GLN A 46 -5.30 35.79 -7.36
C GLN A 46 -6.29 36.95 -7.10
N ASN A 47 -5.83 38.20 -7.22
CA ASN A 47 -6.66 39.39 -7.14
C ASN A 47 -6.81 40.02 -8.54
N ASN A 48 -7.97 39.79 -9.15
CA ASN A 48 -8.38 40.40 -10.43
C ASN A 48 -9.11 41.74 -10.21
N GLY A 49 -9.24 42.21 -8.97
CA GLY A 49 -9.87 43.48 -8.64
C GLY A 49 -8.94 44.69 -8.85
N PRO A 50 -9.50 45.90 -8.83
CA PRO A 50 -8.73 47.13 -9.09
C PRO A 50 -7.86 47.59 -7.91
N SER A 51 -8.18 47.16 -6.67
CA SER A 51 -7.51 47.64 -5.46
C SER A 51 -6.58 46.59 -4.86
N PHE A 52 -5.51 47.03 -4.22
CA PHE A 52 -4.66 46.16 -3.38
C PHE A 52 -5.45 45.70 -2.14
N ILE A 53 -5.30 44.43 -1.80
CA ILE A 53 -5.90 43.85 -0.59
C ILE A 53 -4.89 43.99 0.54
N GLY A 54 -5.37 44.37 1.73
CA GLY A 54 -4.56 44.47 2.93
C GLY A 54 -4.30 43.10 3.57
N PRO A 55 -4.05 43.07 4.89
CA PRO A 55 -3.87 41.82 5.61
C PRO A 55 -5.07 40.88 5.43
N SER A 56 -4.78 39.63 5.09
CA SER A 56 -5.76 38.57 4.87
C SER A 56 -5.23 37.23 5.40
N SER A 57 -6.08 36.23 5.50
CA SER A 57 -5.69 34.87 5.87
C SER A 57 -6.43 33.87 4.99
N ILE A 58 -5.73 32.87 4.51
CA ILE A 58 -6.32 31.68 3.90
C ILE A 58 -6.48 30.63 5.01
N GLU A 59 -7.65 29.99 5.11
CA GLU A 59 -7.90 28.84 5.98
C GLU A 59 -8.25 27.62 5.11
N ILE A 60 -7.44 26.58 5.20
CA ILE A 60 -7.60 25.30 4.48
C ILE A 60 -8.04 24.25 5.49
N LEU A 61 -9.21 23.65 5.28
CA LEU A 61 -9.76 22.55 6.06
C LEU A 61 -9.32 21.22 5.46
N TRP A 62 -8.59 20.44 6.26
CA TRP A 62 -7.93 19.22 5.81
C TRP A 62 -8.40 18.00 6.63
N PRO A 63 -8.99 16.97 6.00
CA PRO A 63 -9.49 15.79 6.71
C PRO A 63 -8.34 14.90 7.20
N ILE A 64 -8.34 14.56 8.49
CA ILE A 64 -7.28 13.73 9.12
C ILE A 64 -7.80 12.36 9.53
N ARG A 65 -8.98 12.25 10.16
CA ARG A 65 -9.52 10.96 10.63
C ARG A 65 -10.89 10.64 10.08
N LEU A 66 -11.12 9.34 9.89
CA LEU A 66 -12.42 8.74 9.64
C LEU A 66 -13.26 8.62 10.93
N GLN A 67 -14.55 8.35 10.77
CA GLN A 67 -15.51 8.16 11.87
C GLN A 67 -15.19 6.97 12.79
N ASP A 68 -14.41 5.99 12.31
CA ASP A 68 -13.92 4.84 13.09
C ASP A 68 -12.62 5.13 13.86
N GLY A 69 -12.10 6.36 13.78
CA GLY A 69 -10.86 6.80 14.42
C GLY A 69 -9.58 6.49 13.62
N LYS A 70 -9.69 5.78 12.49
CA LYS A 70 -8.54 5.50 11.61
C LYS A 70 -8.02 6.80 11.00
N THR A 71 -6.69 6.92 10.90
CA THR A 71 -6.03 8.08 10.27
C THR A 71 -6.18 7.96 8.76
N LEU A 72 -6.76 8.93 8.07
CA LEU A 72 -6.84 8.94 6.60
C LEU A 72 -5.61 9.57 5.95
N MET A 73 -5.19 10.73 6.46
CA MET A 73 -4.07 11.50 5.91
C MET A 73 -3.20 12.12 7.00
N ASN A 74 -1.92 12.29 6.68
CA ASN A 74 -0.96 13.04 7.47
C ASN A 74 -0.34 14.16 6.63
N VAL A 75 -0.40 15.41 7.11
CA VAL A 75 0.22 16.56 6.41
C VAL A 75 1.71 16.57 6.70
N THR A 76 2.54 16.43 5.65
CA THR A 76 4.00 16.34 5.76
C THR A 76 4.68 17.69 5.63
N GLY A 77 4.05 18.66 4.96
CA GLY A 77 4.57 20.02 4.83
C GLY A 77 3.59 20.98 4.17
N VAL A 78 3.72 22.26 4.47
CA VAL A 78 2.99 23.34 3.78
C VAL A 78 3.99 24.42 3.41
N THR A 79 3.97 24.83 2.15
CA THR A 79 4.81 25.91 1.62
C THR A 79 3.95 26.96 0.93
N MET A 80 4.43 28.20 0.92
CA MET A 80 3.76 29.33 0.30
C MET A 80 4.82 30.24 -0.33
N ASP A 81 4.59 30.75 -1.54
CA ASP A 81 5.58 31.51 -2.32
C ASP A 81 6.15 32.74 -1.58
N THR A 82 5.34 33.34 -0.71
CA THR A 82 5.72 34.51 0.10
C THR A 82 6.69 34.19 1.24
N GLY A 83 6.95 32.91 1.52
CA GLY A 83 7.82 32.44 2.61
C GLY A 83 7.26 32.60 4.03
N MET A 84 6.04 33.14 4.20
CA MET A 84 5.42 33.24 5.52
C MET A 84 4.94 31.87 6.02
N PRO A 85 5.15 31.52 7.30
CA PRO A 85 4.78 30.23 7.84
C PRO A 85 3.25 30.11 8.04
N CYS A 86 2.70 28.97 7.68
CA CYS A 86 1.31 28.62 8.01
C CYS A 86 1.22 27.96 9.39
N THR A 87 0.07 28.11 10.06
CA THR A 87 -0.20 27.56 11.39
C THR A 87 -1.25 26.46 11.32
N PHE A 88 -1.11 25.42 12.16
CA PHE A 88 -1.98 24.26 12.17
C PHE A 88 -2.86 24.29 13.43
N THR A 89 -4.17 24.32 13.27
CA THR A 89 -5.14 24.28 14.38
C THR A 89 -6.02 23.05 14.25
N PRO A 90 -6.03 22.09 15.20
CA PRO A 90 -6.96 20.98 15.15
C PRO A 90 -8.40 21.48 15.25
N ARG A 91 -9.29 20.98 14.38
CA ARG A 91 -10.74 21.21 14.43
C ARG A 91 -11.43 19.86 14.64
N ILE A 92 -12.06 19.71 15.80
CA ILE A 92 -12.86 18.52 16.14
C ILE A 92 -14.32 18.88 15.89
N ASN A 93 -14.94 18.24 14.90
CA ASN A 93 -16.36 18.39 14.62
C ASN A 93 -17.17 17.43 15.51
N ARG A 94 -17.61 17.94 16.67
CA ARG A 94 -18.33 17.13 17.67
C ARG A 94 -19.77 16.78 17.25
N ASP A 95 -20.28 17.42 16.21
CA ASP A 95 -21.60 17.22 15.60
C ASP A 95 -21.48 16.65 14.18
N SER A 96 -20.32 16.05 13.85
CA SER A 96 -20.19 15.27 12.62
C SER A 96 -21.25 14.17 12.64
N SER A 97 -22.25 14.27 11.78
CA SER A 97 -23.37 13.34 11.74
C SER A 97 -22.85 11.91 11.62
N LYS A 98 -23.34 10.98 12.46
CA LYS A 98 -23.05 9.54 12.35
C LYS A 98 -23.73 8.90 11.13
N GLN A 99 -23.89 9.67 10.06
CA GLN A 99 -24.43 9.24 8.79
C GLN A 99 -23.33 8.54 8.02
N ASN A 100 -23.69 7.48 7.31
CA ASN A 100 -22.76 6.75 6.46
C ASN A 100 -22.25 7.72 5.38
N ASN A 101 -20.98 8.08 5.43
CA ASN A 101 -20.28 8.82 4.37
C ASN A 101 -19.95 7.92 3.17
N VAL A 102 -20.40 6.66 3.17
CA VAL A 102 -20.40 5.77 2.02
C VAL A 102 -21.71 5.94 1.25
N THR A 103 -21.60 6.38 0.01
CA THR A 103 -22.68 6.44 -0.97
C THR A 103 -22.61 5.24 -1.91
N THR A 104 -23.77 4.82 -2.43
CA THR A 104 -23.88 3.73 -3.40
C THR A 104 -24.50 4.23 -4.69
N PHE A 105 -23.82 4.00 -5.81
CA PHE A 105 -24.33 4.29 -7.14
C PHE A 105 -24.44 2.99 -7.93
N ILE A 106 -25.55 2.77 -8.63
CA ILE A 106 -25.68 1.66 -9.58
C ILE A 106 -25.17 2.19 -10.92
N ASP A 107 -24.14 1.56 -11.47
CA ASP A 107 -23.71 1.84 -12.83
C ASP A 107 -24.59 1.05 -13.80
N ASP A 108 -25.50 1.76 -14.49
CA ASP A 108 -26.42 1.19 -15.48
C ASP A 108 -25.69 0.46 -16.64
N VAL A 109 -24.42 0.79 -16.91
CA VAL A 109 -23.65 0.17 -18.02
C VAL A 109 -23.09 -1.19 -17.62
N SER A 110 -22.57 -1.33 -16.39
CA SER A 110 -22.04 -2.60 -15.88
C SER A 110 -23.01 -3.40 -15.01
N ASN A 111 -24.18 -2.82 -14.68
CA ASN A 111 -25.15 -3.32 -13.71
C ASN A 111 -24.48 -3.69 -12.38
N SER A 112 -23.59 -2.82 -11.89
CA SER A 112 -22.80 -3.05 -10.67
C SER A 112 -22.96 -1.91 -9.67
N THR A 113 -22.93 -2.26 -8.38
CA THR A 113 -23.03 -1.28 -7.29
C THR A 113 -21.63 -0.75 -6.94
N ILE A 114 -21.39 0.50 -7.31
CA ILE A 114 -20.22 1.29 -6.94
C ILE A 114 -20.43 1.82 -5.52
N TYR A 115 -19.39 1.69 -4.69
CA TYR A 115 -19.37 2.18 -3.31
C TYR A 115 -18.29 3.28 -3.22
N THR A 116 -18.71 4.51 -2.91
CA THR A 116 -17.84 5.69 -2.82
C THR A 116 -17.88 6.27 -1.40
N LEU A 117 -16.72 6.32 -0.74
CA LEU A 117 -16.53 6.96 0.55
C LEU A 117 -16.17 8.43 0.35
N TRP A 118 -16.98 9.34 0.90
CA TRP A 118 -16.70 10.78 0.90
C TRP A 118 -15.94 11.14 2.18
N ALA A 119 -14.82 11.86 2.04
CA ALA A 119 -13.96 12.25 3.14
C ALA A 119 -13.72 13.77 3.11
N ASP A 120 -14.59 14.51 3.78
CA ASP A 120 -14.58 15.96 3.86
C ASP A 120 -14.72 16.44 5.32
N CYS A 121 -14.39 17.71 5.59
CA CYS A 121 -14.41 18.23 6.96
C CYS A 121 -15.79 18.55 7.55
N ALA A 122 -16.89 18.50 6.78
CA ALA A 122 -18.23 18.57 7.33
C ALA A 122 -18.71 17.19 7.81
N SER A 123 -18.39 16.09 7.10
CA SER A 123 -18.78 14.73 7.52
C SER A 123 -17.85 14.07 8.54
N LEU A 124 -16.58 14.49 8.63
CA LEU A 124 -15.57 13.84 9.47
C LEU A 124 -15.40 14.47 10.86
N PRO A 125 -15.01 13.68 11.89
CA PRO A 125 -14.95 14.14 13.28
C PRO A 125 -13.67 14.91 13.62
N GLU A 126 -12.56 14.68 12.91
CA GLU A 126 -11.27 15.34 13.15
C GLU A 126 -10.59 15.80 11.86
N CYS A 127 -10.37 17.11 11.79
CA CYS A 127 -9.66 17.82 10.73
C CYS A 127 -8.55 18.71 11.31
N VAL A 128 -7.68 19.22 10.44
CA VAL A 128 -6.83 20.38 10.76
C VAL A 128 -7.22 21.58 9.90
N ALA A 129 -7.31 22.74 10.52
CA ALA A 129 -7.37 24.03 9.84
C ALA A 129 -5.94 24.57 9.69
N ILE A 130 -5.46 24.65 8.46
CA ILE A 130 -4.17 25.22 8.09
C ILE A 130 -4.41 26.70 7.76
N ARG A 131 -3.89 27.61 8.58
CA ARG A 131 -4.04 29.06 8.39
C ARG A 131 -2.75 29.68 7.90
N CYS A 132 -2.78 30.20 6.67
CA CYS A 132 -1.66 30.89 6.04
C CYS A 132 -1.95 32.41 6.04
N PRO A 133 -1.23 33.21 6.85
CA PRO A 133 -1.41 34.66 6.88
C PRO A 133 -0.78 35.32 5.65
N LEU A 134 -1.41 36.39 5.17
CA LEU A 134 -0.99 37.19 4.02
C LEU A 134 -0.92 38.66 4.41
N ALA A 135 0.21 39.33 4.15
CA ALA A 135 0.41 40.73 4.49
C ALA A 135 -0.37 41.69 3.58
N SER A 136 -0.34 41.43 2.27
CA SER A 136 -1.10 42.14 1.24
C SER A 136 -1.11 41.34 -0.06
N LEU A 137 -2.07 41.59 -0.94
CA LEU A 137 -2.15 40.99 -2.27
C LEU A 137 -2.33 42.06 -3.35
N ALA A 138 -1.34 42.16 -4.24
CA ALA A 138 -1.34 43.09 -5.36
C ALA A 138 -2.35 42.67 -6.44
N THR A 139 -2.79 43.63 -7.25
CA THR A 139 -3.65 43.39 -8.43
C THR A 139 -2.83 42.90 -9.62
N GLY A 140 -3.36 41.96 -10.40
CA GLY A 140 -2.76 41.48 -11.65
C GLY A 140 -2.71 39.95 -11.78
N ALA A 141 -2.12 39.48 -12.89
CA ALA A 141 -1.90 38.06 -13.14
C ALA A 141 -0.64 37.52 -12.45
N ASP A 142 0.41 38.36 -12.40
CA ASP A 142 1.75 38.03 -11.89
C ASP A 142 1.85 38.15 -10.36
N SER A 143 0.79 38.63 -9.70
CA SER A 143 0.70 38.76 -8.24
C SER A 143 0.03 37.57 -7.55
N ALA A 144 -0.32 36.51 -8.29
CA ALA A 144 -0.95 35.32 -7.71
C ALA A 144 0.00 34.61 -6.73
N ILE A 145 -0.57 34.13 -5.61
CA ILE A 145 0.17 33.41 -4.57
C ILE A 145 -0.21 31.93 -4.65
N LEU A 146 0.78 31.05 -4.70
CA LEU A 146 0.61 29.61 -4.58
C LEU A 146 0.88 29.16 -3.13
N ILE A 147 0.06 28.24 -2.66
CA ILE A 147 0.24 27.45 -1.45
C ILE A 147 0.24 25.99 -1.86
N SER A 148 1.27 25.25 -1.47
CA SER A 148 1.35 23.80 -1.69
C SER A 148 1.23 23.08 -0.34
N VAL A 149 0.16 22.30 -0.17
CA VAL A 149 -0.04 21.40 0.97
C VAL A 149 0.36 20.00 0.54
N GLN A 150 1.43 19.48 1.11
CA GLN A 150 1.90 18.13 0.87
C GLN A 150 1.45 17.20 2.01
N SER A 151 0.87 16.06 1.65
CA SER A 151 0.40 15.06 2.60
C SER A 151 0.66 13.64 2.10
N ARG A 152 0.59 12.67 3.01
CA ARG A 152 0.57 11.24 2.71
C ARG A 152 -0.74 10.62 3.15
N LEU A 153 -1.25 9.71 2.33
CA LEU A 153 -2.34 8.81 2.70
C LEU A 153 -1.81 7.76 3.68
N TRP A 154 -2.59 7.46 4.71
CA TRP A 154 -2.18 6.47 5.70
C TRP A 154 -2.33 5.06 5.17
N HIS A 155 -1.23 4.29 5.19
CA HIS A 155 -1.18 2.94 4.62
C HIS A 155 -2.24 2.02 5.24
N ASP A 156 -2.22 1.81 6.57
CA ASP A 156 -3.13 0.86 7.26
C ASP A 156 -4.62 1.10 7.02
N THR A 157 -5.00 2.33 6.64
CA THR A 157 -6.41 2.73 6.47
C THR A 157 -6.87 2.59 5.04
N VAL A 158 -6.00 2.95 4.10
CA VAL A 158 -6.28 2.81 2.67
C VAL A 158 -6.09 1.37 2.20
N PHE A 159 -5.16 0.61 2.78
CA PHE A 159 -4.93 -0.81 2.47
C PHE A 159 -5.65 -1.77 3.43
N ALA A 160 -6.57 -1.28 4.28
CA ALA A 160 -7.37 -2.13 5.16
C ALA A 160 -8.25 -3.12 4.37
N GLU A 161 -8.37 -4.36 4.86
CA GLU A 161 -9.37 -5.31 4.33
C GLU A 161 -10.79 -4.73 4.41
N ASP A 162 -11.10 -4.00 5.50
CA ASP A 162 -12.35 -3.25 5.67
C ASP A 162 -12.60 -2.21 4.57
N ALA A 163 -11.57 -1.66 3.92
CA ALA A 163 -11.71 -0.67 2.86
C ALA A 163 -11.90 -1.33 1.48
N SER A 164 -11.51 -2.60 1.31
CA SER A 164 -11.49 -3.31 0.02
C SER A 164 -12.87 -3.47 -0.66
N PHE A 165 -13.98 -3.31 0.07
CA PHE A 165 -15.31 -3.32 -0.55
C PHE A 165 -15.58 -2.04 -1.35
N LEU A 166 -14.97 -0.92 -0.96
CA LEU A 166 -15.08 0.36 -1.66
C LEU A 166 -14.51 0.25 -3.08
N HIS A 167 -15.04 1.07 -3.97
CA HIS A 167 -14.48 1.27 -5.30
C HIS A 167 -13.68 2.57 -5.33
N PHE A 168 -14.20 3.60 -4.65
CA PHE A 168 -13.60 4.93 -4.60
C PHE A 168 -13.58 5.51 -3.18
N ILE A 169 -12.51 6.26 -2.87
CA ILE A 169 -12.50 7.22 -1.77
C ILE A 169 -12.26 8.60 -2.39
N GLU A 170 -13.21 9.50 -2.22
CA GLU A 170 -13.15 10.88 -2.72
C GLU A 170 -12.86 11.79 -1.52
N ILE A 171 -11.65 12.35 -1.52
CA ILE A 171 -11.08 13.15 -0.43
C ILE A 171 -11.20 14.61 -0.80
N LEU A 172 -12.02 15.35 -0.08
CA LEU A 172 -12.32 16.76 -0.33
C LEU A 172 -11.71 17.61 0.78
N SER A 173 -10.65 18.36 0.46
CA SER A 173 -10.18 19.46 1.30
C SER A 173 -10.73 20.78 0.78
N SER A 174 -11.23 21.64 1.67
CA SER A 174 -11.75 22.96 1.29
C SER A 174 -10.81 24.08 1.71
N ALA A 175 -10.77 25.17 0.96
CA ALA A 175 -9.92 26.33 1.27
C ALA A 175 -10.72 27.61 1.10
N SER A 176 -10.67 28.51 2.07
CA SER A 176 -11.39 29.78 2.10
C SER A 176 -10.48 30.96 2.41
N VAL A 177 -10.90 32.19 2.04
CA VAL A 177 -10.09 33.41 2.27
C VAL A 177 -10.87 34.44 3.10
N THR A 178 -10.24 34.96 4.15
CA THR A 178 -10.78 36.06 4.97
C THR A 178 -9.92 37.31 4.78
N VAL A 179 -10.53 38.43 4.40
CA VAL A 179 -9.86 39.73 4.23
C VAL A 179 -10.11 40.59 5.47
N ASN A 180 -9.04 41.00 6.16
CA ASN A 180 -9.11 41.72 7.44
C ASN A 180 -8.95 43.25 7.28
N GLY A 181 -8.63 43.77 6.10
CA GLY A 181 -8.50 45.21 5.88
C GLY A 181 -8.03 45.64 4.49
N THR A 182 -7.80 46.94 4.33
CA THR A 182 -7.26 47.58 3.12
C THR A 182 -5.82 48.07 3.36
N VAL A 183 -5.08 48.32 2.26
CA VAL A 183 -3.78 49.02 2.32
C VAL A 183 -3.96 50.56 2.40
N TYR A 184 -5.18 51.06 2.23
CA TYR A 184 -5.48 52.48 2.02
C TYR A 184 -6.04 53.14 3.30
N PRO A 185 -5.30 54.05 3.96
CA PRO A 185 -5.75 54.67 5.21
C PRO A 185 -7.07 55.42 5.04
N GLY A 186 -8.05 55.11 5.91
CA GLY A 186 -9.36 55.77 5.91
C GLY A 186 -10.32 55.34 4.79
N ILE A 187 -9.91 54.45 3.87
CA ILE A 187 -10.80 53.91 2.83
C ILE A 187 -11.33 52.54 3.28
N PRO A 188 -12.64 52.40 3.53
CA PRO A 188 -13.24 51.11 3.92
C PRO A 188 -13.15 50.07 2.80
N TYR A 189 -12.97 48.81 3.19
CA TYR A 189 -13.10 47.68 2.27
C TYR A 189 -14.58 47.45 1.96
N SER A 190 -14.90 47.28 0.67
CA SER A 190 -16.20 46.77 0.23
C SER A 190 -15.97 45.45 -0.51
N PRO A 191 -16.42 44.30 0.05
CA PRO A 191 -16.41 43.05 -0.69
C PRO A 191 -17.40 43.17 -1.85
N HIS A 192 -16.89 43.19 -3.08
CA HIS A 192 -17.75 43.24 -4.25
C HIS A 192 -18.44 41.87 -4.45
N PRO A 193 -19.77 41.81 -4.69
CA PRO A 193 -20.50 40.56 -4.73
C PRO A 193 -20.37 39.85 -6.10
N THR A 194 -19.14 39.65 -6.58
CA THR A 194 -18.89 38.99 -7.87
C THR A 194 -17.55 38.27 -7.90
N ALA A 195 -17.56 37.01 -7.43
CA ALA A 195 -16.98 35.84 -8.10
C ALA A 195 -17.05 34.62 -7.17
N THR A 196 -17.97 33.67 -7.45
CA THR A 196 -18.03 32.32 -6.83
C THR A 196 -18.15 32.29 -5.29
N PRO A 197 -18.36 31.14 -4.63
CA PRO A 197 -17.96 31.04 -3.23
C PRO A 197 -16.47 31.37 -3.11
N LEU A 198 -16.09 32.13 -2.07
CA LEU A 198 -14.69 32.33 -1.70
C LEU A 198 -14.16 31.11 -0.92
N GLU A 199 -14.57 29.94 -1.40
CA GLU A 199 -14.26 28.61 -0.92
C GLU A 199 -14.13 27.71 -2.16
N ILE A 200 -12.99 27.01 -2.26
CA ILE A 200 -12.81 25.92 -3.24
C ILE A 200 -12.83 24.59 -2.52
N GLN A 201 -13.10 23.53 -3.27
CA GLN A 201 -12.79 22.16 -2.88
C GLN A 201 -11.76 21.59 -3.84
N THR A 202 -10.79 20.88 -3.30
CA THR A 202 -9.79 20.11 -4.05
C THR A 202 -9.96 18.64 -3.72
N GLU A 203 -10.19 17.85 -4.77
CA GLU A 203 -10.54 16.43 -4.68
C GLU A 203 -9.32 15.56 -4.97
N VAL A 204 -9.14 14.47 -4.23
CA VAL A 204 -8.34 13.32 -4.67
C VAL A 204 -9.22 12.09 -4.68
N ARG A 205 -9.26 11.41 -5.82
CA ARG A 205 -9.99 10.17 -5.99
C ARG A 205 -9.04 8.98 -5.92
N VAL A 206 -9.10 8.26 -4.81
CA VAL A 206 -8.45 6.96 -4.66
C VAL A 206 -9.34 5.91 -5.32
N GLN A 207 -8.80 5.15 -6.27
CA GLN A 207 -9.49 4.05 -6.95
C GLN A 207 -8.86 2.73 -6.54
N TYR A 208 -9.68 1.81 -6.05
CA TYR A 208 -9.25 0.43 -5.86
C TYR A 208 -9.36 -0.28 -7.20
N GLU A 209 -8.22 -0.54 -7.84
CA GLU A 209 -8.16 -1.53 -8.89
C GLU A 209 -8.33 -2.88 -8.20
N LYS A 210 -9.59 -3.28 -7.98
CA LYS A 210 -9.95 -4.67 -7.77
C LYS A 210 -9.47 -5.37 -9.01
N GLN A 211 -8.25 -5.91 -8.91
CA GLN A 211 -7.64 -6.68 -9.96
C GLN A 211 -8.67 -7.74 -10.26
N ARG A 212 -9.38 -7.56 -11.38
CA ARG A 212 -10.01 -8.69 -12.01
C ARG A 212 -8.83 -9.60 -12.23
N THR A 213 -8.78 -10.62 -11.39
CA THR A 213 -8.46 -11.94 -11.86
C THR A 213 -9.40 -12.14 -13.05
N ILE A 214 -8.92 -11.67 -14.22
CA ILE A 214 -8.69 -12.56 -15.32
C ILE A 214 -7.91 -13.72 -14.70
N ILE A 215 -8.69 -14.60 -14.05
CA ILE A 215 -8.52 -16.02 -14.12
C ILE A 215 -8.29 -16.20 -15.60
N LYS A 216 -7.02 -16.20 -16.00
CA LYS A 216 -6.62 -16.72 -17.28
C LYS A 216 -7.01 -18.16 -17.11
N THR A 217 -8.26 -18.47 -17.44
CA THR A 217 -8.86 -19.79 -17.40
C THR A 217 -8.02 -20.55 -18.38
N THR A 218 -6.92 -21.10 -17.87
CA THR A 218 -5.82 -21.72 -18.59
C THR A 218 -6.52 -22.78 -19.38
N PRO A 219 -6.72 -22.60 -20.71
CA PRO A 219 -7.86 -23.27 -21.31
C PRO A 219 -7.64 -24.77 -21.18
N ILE A 220 -8.71 -25.55 -21.06
CA ILE A 220 -8.60 -26.93 -20.56
C ILE A 220 -7.66 -27.77 -21.46
N TRP A 221 -7.50 -27.37 -22.72
CA TRP A 221 -6.50 -27.89 -23.66
C TRP A 221 -5.05 -27.93 -23.15
N ILE A 222 -4.60 -27.01 -22.28
CA ILE A 222 -3.21 -26.96 -21.78
C ILE A 222 -2.96 -28.14 -20.84
N TYR A 223 -3.91 -28.45 -19.96
CA TYR A 223 -3.83 -29.62 -19.09
C TYR A 223 -3.87 -30.93 -19.90
N ILE A 224 -4.71 -30.99 -20.94
CA ILE A 224 -4.79 -32.14 -21.84
C ILE A 224 -3.47 -32.34 -22.61
N VAL A 225 -2.96 -31.29 -23.25
CA VAL A 225 -1.69 -31.33 -24.03
C VAL A 225 -0.50 -31.62 -23.13
N SER A 226 -0.42 -31.03 -21.93
CA SER A 226 0.63 -31.30 -20.95
C SER A 226 0.60 -32.76 -20.47
N SER A 227 -0.59 -33.30 -20.19
CA SER A 227 -0.77 -34.71 -19.80
C SER A 227 -0.38 -35.69 -20.92
N LEU A 228 -0.84 -35.45 -22.15
CA LEU A 228 -0.45 -36.25 -23.33
C LEU A 228 1.06 -36.18 -23.59
N GLY A 229 1.63 -34.97 -23.58
CA GLY A 229 3.06 -34.75 -23.81
C GLY A 229 3.93 -35.41 -22.73
N GLY A 230 3.56 -35.26 -21.46
CA GLY A 230 4.23 -35.90 -20.33
C GLY A 230 4.17 -37.43 -20.42
N LEU A 231 3.02 -38.01 -20.77
CA LEU A 231 2.87 -39.45 -20.98
C LEU A 231 3.73 -39.96 -22.16
N LEU A 232 3.77 -39.22 -23.27
CA LEU A 232 4.55 -39.57 -24.45
C LEU A 232 6.06 -39.53 -24.15
N ILE A 233 6.54 -38.49 -23.48
CA ILE A 233 7.93 -38.37 -23.01
C ILE A 233 8.26 -39.49 -22.02
N LEU A 234 7.37 -39.83 -21.08
CA LEU A 234 7.56 -40.92 -20.13
C LEU A 234 7.72 -42.28 -20.83
N ILE A 235 6.88 -42.56 -21.84
CA ILE A 235 6.98 -43.79 -22.65
C ILE A 235 8.32 -43.84 -23.40
N ILE A 236 8.74 -42.73 -24.03
CA ILE A 236 10.05 -42.64 -24.71
C ILE A 236 11.19 -42.88 -23.70
N PHE A 237 11.14 -42.27 -22.52
CA PHE A 237 12.16 -42.42 -21.49
C PHE A 237 12.27 -43.87 -21.00
N ILE A 238 11.15 -44.55 -20.76
CA ILE A 238 11.12 -45.98 -20.43
C ILE A 238 11.70 -46.83 -21.58
N ALA A 239 11.37 -46.52 -22.84
CA ALA A 239 11.90 -47.22 -24.00
C ALA A 239 13.42 -47.03 -24.16
N ILE A 240 13.96 -45.84 -23.85
CA ILE A 240 15.40 -45.57 -23.81
C ILE A 240 16.07 -46.40 -22.71
N LEU A 241 15.56 -46.37 -21.48
CA LEU A 241 16.10 -47.19 -20.37
C LEU A 241 16.05 -48.70 -20.66
N TYR A 242 15.02 -49.16 -21.37
CA TYR A 242 14.91 -50.54 -21.84
C TYR A 242 15.95 -50.87 -22.92
N LYS A 243 16.16 -49.98 -23.91
CA LYS A 243 17.17 -50.14 -24.98
C LYS A 243 18.60 -50.07 -24.46
N VAL A 244 18.86 -49.26 -23.44
CA VAL A 244 20.12 -49.21 -22.67
C VAL A 244 20.34 -50.50 -21.84
N LYS A 245 19.37 -51.43 -21.81
CA LYS A 245 19.42 -52.71 -21.09
C LYS A 245 19.61 -52.57 -19.57
N PHE A 246 19.33 -51.40 -19.01
CA PHE A 246 19.52 -51.12 -17.58
C PHE A 246 18.71 -52.08 -16.68
N PHE A 247 17.53 -52.49 -17.14
CA PHE A 247 16.67 -53.47 -16.45
C PHE A 247 16.92 -54.93 -16.84
N GLN A 248 18.04 -55.28 -17.49
CA GLN A 248 18.44 -56.68 -17.64
C GLN A 248 18.99 -57.23 -16.30
N ARG A 249 18.06 -57.65 -15.44
CA ARG A 249 18.35 -58.46 -14.25
C ARG A 249 19.03 -59.75 -14.73
N LYS A 250 20.36 -59.84 -14.61
CA LYS A 250 21.12 -61.07 -14.91
C LYS A 250 20.49 -62.23 -14.17
N GLN A 251 19.85 -63.15 -14.90
CA GLN A 251 19.46 -64.42 -14.31
C GLN A 251 20.75 -65.19 -14.02
N ILE A 252 20.92 -65.58 -12.75
CA ILE A 252 21.95 -66.53 -12.34
C ILE A 252 21.66 -67.84 -13.10
N SER A 253 22.61 -68.28 -13.93
CA SER A 253 22.51 -69.55 -14.69
C SER A 253 22.21 -70.72 -13.74
N GLN A 254 21.55 -71.78 -14.23
CA GLN A 254 21.22 -72.95 -13.39
C GLN A 254 22.48 -73.52 -12.73
N GLU A 255 23.58 -73.64 -13.47
CA GLU A 255 24.89 -74.08 -12.98
C GLU A 255 25.41 -73.18 -11.82
N GLN A 256 25.27 -71.87 -11.94
CA GLN A 256 25.65 -70.94 -10.88
C GLN A 256 24.70 -71.02 -9.66
N ARG A 257 23.42 -71.36 -9.85
CA ARG A 257 22.50 -71.66 -8.74
C ARG A 257 22.88 -72.95 -8.04
N GLU A 258 23.27 -73.99 -8.78
CA GLU A 258 23.73 -75.27 -8.23
C GLU A 258 25.03 -75.08 -7.43
N LEU A 259 26.03 -74.39 -7.98
CA LEU A 259 27.26 -74.04 -7.28
C LEU A 259 27.01 -73.23 -5.99
N LEU A 260 26.12 -72.23 -6.03
CA LEU A 260 25.72 -71.50 -4.82
C LEU A 260 24.98 -72.39 -3.81
N THR A 261 24.20 -73.36 -4.27
CA THR A 261 23.47 -74.31 -3.42
C THR A 261 24.42 -75.30 -2.75
N GLU A 262 25.39 -75.86 -3.49
CA GLU A 262 26.45 -76.70 -2.94
C GLU A 262 27.34 -75.94 -1.96
N ARG A 263 27.73 -74.70 -2.27
CA ARG A 263 28.49 -73.84 -1.33
C ARG A 263 27.67 -73.53 -0.06
N ARG A 264 26.34 -73.49 -0.15
CA ARG A 264 25.44 -73.33 1.01
C ARG A 264 25.29 -74.62 1.81
N LYS A 265 25.35 -75.80 1.17
CA LYS A 265 25.40 -77.11 1.84
C LYS A 265 26.73 -77.32 2.56
N SER A 266 27.87 -77.01 1.93
CA SER A 266 29.19 -77.17 2.56
C SER A 266 29.35 -76.26 3.78
N VAL A 267 28.93 -74.99 3.69
CA VAL A 267 28.92 -74.05 4.83
C VAL A 267 27.96 -74.48 5.94
N ARG A 268 26.83 -75.13 5.63
CA ARG A 268 25.96 -75.74 6.65
C ARG A 268 26.62 -76.95 7.31
N ARG A 269 27.36 -77.77 6.55
CA ARG A 269 28.08 -78.94 7.07
C ARG A 269 29.21 -78.52 8.02
N SER A 270 30.03 -77.53 7.62
CA SER A 270 31.09 -77.00 8.48
C SER A 270 30.57 -76.25 9.71
N LYS A 271 29.32 -75.78 9.71
CA LYS A 271 28.67 -75.16 10.88
C LYS A 271 27.93 -76.16 11.79
N ALA A 272 27.66 -77.37 11.31
CA ALA A 272 27.12 -78.46 12.13
C ALA A 272 28.22 -79.24 12.88
N GLU A 273 29.46 -79.16 12.41
CA GLU A 273 30.64 -79.82 13.00
C GLU A 273 31.41 -78.92 14.01
N ALA A 274 30.85 -77.76 14.39
CA ALA A 274 31.41 -76.89 15.41
C ALA A 274 30.92 -77.33 16.81
N PRO A 275 31.81 -77.74 17.74
CA PRO A 275 31.39 -78.18 19.07
C PRO A 275 30.74 -77.06 19.90
N SER A 276 29.82 -77.43 20.79
CA SER A 276 29.22 -76.51 21.77
C SER A 276 30.27 -76.05 22.79
N PRO A 277 30.36 -74.75 23.12
CA PRO A 277 31.31 -74.24 24.10
C PRO A 277 30.71 -74.22 25.50
N ASP A 278 30.52 -75.40 26.10
CA ASP A 278 30.27 -75.56 27.53
C ASP A 278 31.29 -76.56 28.10
N ASP A 279 31.66 -76.35 29.38
CA ASP A 279 32.67 -77.10 30.17
C ASP A 279 34.16 -76.92 29.78
N MET A 280 34.87 -76.00 30.46
CA MET A 280 35.83 -76.34 31.55
C MET A 280 36.61 -75.11 32.11
N GLU A 281 36.74 -75.01 33.44
CA GLU A 281 37.69 -74.14 34.19
C GLU A 281 38.89 -75.01 34.67
N VAL A 282 40.00 -74.55 35.27
CA VAL A 282 40.17 -73.43 36.22
C VAL A 282 41.41 -72.56 35.92
N SER A 283 41.34 -71.31 36.37
CA SER A 283 42.38 -70.38 36.88
C SER A 283 43.63 -71.07 37.57
N PRO A 284 44.75 -70.39 37.97
CA PRO A 284 44.86 -68.97 38.38
C PRO A 284 46.23 -68.23 38.21
N LEU A 285 46.30 -67.01 38.78
CA LEU A 285 47.49 -66.20 39.18
C LEU A 285 48.34 -65.53 38.05
N GLN A 286 48.93 -64.33 38.21
CA GLN A 286 48.78 -63.20 39.15
C GLN A 286 49.72 -62.04 38.72
N ARG A 287 49.34 -60.76 38.97
CA ARG A 287 50.23 -59.56 39.07
C ARG A 287 50.93 -59.09 37.77
N ASP A 288 51.28 -57.82 37.60
CA ASP A 288 51.06 -56.56 38.35
C ASP A 288 51.20 -55.37 37.37
N GLY A 289 50.90 -54.13 37.78
CA GLY A 289 51.44 -52.94 37.09
C GLY A 289 50.44 -51.86 36.66
N SER A 290 50.20 -50.92 37.57
CA SER A 290 49.72 -49.56 37.24
C SER A 290 50.84 -48.73 36.57
N VAL A 291 50.49 -47.74 35.73
CA VAL A 291 50.99 -46.34 35.77
C VAL A 291 50.38 -45.52 34.59
N ALA A 292 50.31 -44.20 34.76
CA ALA A 292 49.60 -43.23 33.91
C ALA A 292 50.49 -42.40 32.95
N GLY A 293 49.86 -41.60 32.09
CA GLY A 293 50.42 -40.45 31.36
C GLY A 293 50.24 -40.56 29.82
N LEU A 294 49.62 -39.61 29.09
CA LEU A 294 49.86 -38.17 28.84
C LEU A 294 50.83 -37.87 27.68
N ILE A 295 50.51 -36.82 26.90
CA ILE A 295 51.28 -36.18 25.80
C ILE A 295 51.25 -36.99 24.48
N GLN A 296 50.59 -36.59 23.37
CA GLN A 296 50.61 -35.35 22.56
C GLN A 296 51.73 -35.34 21.49
N GLU A 297 51.35 -35.49 20.22
CA GLU A 297 51.72 -34.65 19.05
C GLU A 297 50.52 -34.61 18.09
#